data_AF-A0A8I2B5N2-F1
#
_entry.id   AF-A0A8I2B5N2-F1
#
_cell.length_a   1.000
_cell.length_b   1.000
_cell.length_c   1.000
_cell.angle_alpha   90.00
_cell.angle_beta   90.00
_cell.angle_gamma   90.00
#
_symmetry.space_group_name_H-M   'P 1'
#
loop_
_entity.id
_entity.type
_entity.pdbx_description
1 polymer ?
#
loop_
_entity_poly.entity_id
_entity_poly.type
_entity_poly.pdbx_seq_one_letter_code
_entity_poly.pdbx_strand_id
1 'polypeptide(L)' 'MNKPQEINLSKDITIQQAIEPGKIQILILDGNEGTAHVLETPEHGETIIQTIKGGLSRLDYRIGHKF' A
#
# COMPACT_ATOMS: atom_id res chain seq x y z
N MET A 1 6.95 2.42 11.78
CA MET A 1 7.16 1.32 10.81
C MET A 1 5.79 0.92 10.30
N ASN A 2 5.43 1.38 9.09
CA ASN A 2 4.11 1.17 8.50
C ASN A 2 4.04 -0.25 7.94
N LYS A 3 3.44 -1.17 8.70
CA LYS A 3 3.11 -2.50 8.21
C LYS A 3 1.81 -2.39 7.40
N PRO A 4 1.74 -2.96 6.19
CA PRO A 4 0.52 -2.95 5.40
C PRO A 4 -0.61 -3.65 6.17
N GLN A 5 -1.79 -3.02 6.22
CA GLN A 5 -2.98 -3.60 6.83
C GLN A 5 -3.73 -4.42 5.77
N GLU A 6 -4.01 -5.69 6.07
CA GLU A 6 -4.79 -6.58 5.21
C GLU A 6 -6.30 -6.27 5.33
N ILE A 7 -7.01 -6.32 4.20
CA ILE A 7 -8.46 -6.13 4.11
C ILE A 7 -9.11 -7.42 3.58
N ASN A 8 -10.15 -7.91 4.27
CA ASN A 8 -10.93 -9.09 3.88
C ASN A 8 -11.70 -8.84 2.57
N LEU A 9 -11.52 -9.70 1.58
CA LEU A 9 -12.19 -9.58 0.27
C LEU A 9 -13.39 -10.54 0.17
N SER A 10 -14.62 -10.00 0.18
CA SER A 10 -15.83 -10.70 -0.29
C SER A 10 -16.01 -10.49 -1.80
N LYS A 11 -16.74 -11.39 -2.49
CA LYS A 11 -16.90 -11.43 -3.97
C LYS A 11 -17.28 -10.10 -4.66
N ASP A 12 -17.89 -9.17 -3.94
CA ASP A 12 -18.24 -7.82 -4.42
C ASP A 12 -17.50 -6.77 -3.58
N ILE A 13 -16.27 -6.43 -3.99
CA ILE A 13 -15.38 -5.56 -3.22
C ILE A 13 -15.76 -4.10 -3.44
N THR A 14 -16.26 -3.43 -2.39
CA THR A 14 -16.29 -1.96 -2.32
C THR A 14 -15.26 -1.53 -1.27
N ILE A 15 -14.19 -0.87 -1.71
CA ILE A 15 -13.19 -0.31 -0.79
C ILE A 15 -13.55 1.15 -0.52
N GLN A 16 -13.93 1.41 0.73
CA GLN A 16 -14.18 2.76 1.22
C GLN A 16 -12.95 3.22 2.02
N GLN A 17 -12.16 4.10 1.43
CA GLN A 17 -10.98 4.70 2.08
C GLN A 17 -11.15 6.21 2.14
N ALA A 18 -10.98 6.78 3.33
CA ALA A 18 -11.04 8.22 3.53
C ALA A 18 -9.76 8.88 3.01
N ILE A 19 -9.89 9.97 2.24
CA ILE A 19 -8.76 10.79 1.83
C ILE A 19 -8.38 11.71 2.99
N GLU A 20 -7.21 11.46 3.58
CA GLU A 20 -6.68 12.28 4.68
C GLU A 20 -5.80 13.42 4.14
N PRO A 21 -6.04 14.69 4.54
CA PRO A 21 -5.21 15.82 4.13
C PRO A 21 -3.73 15.61 4.48
N GLY A 22 -2.85 15.91 3.54
CA GLY A 22 -1.40 15.83 3.74
C GLY A 22 -0.80 14.42 3.66
N LYS A 23 -1.60 13.40 3.37
CA LYS A 23 -1.14 12.02 3.21
C LYS A 23 -1.36 11.50 1.79
N ILE A 24 -0.44 10.68 1.32
CA ILE A 24 -0.64 9.86 0.13
C ILE A 24 -0.81 8.42 0.63
N GLN A 25 -1.96 7.84 0.32
CA GLN A 25 -2.27 6.44 0.59
C GLN A 25 -2.14 5.64 -0.70
N ILE A 26 -1.53 4.46 -0.61
CA ILE A 26 -1.45 3.49 -1.69
C ILE A 26 -2.35 2.31 -1.30
N LEU A 27 -3.26 1.96 -2.22
CA LEU A 27 -4.07 0.76 -2.14
C LEU A 27 -3.54 -0.26 -3.14
N ILE A 28 -3.12 -1.42 -2.65
CA ILE A 28 -2.66 -2.55 -3.46
C ILE A 28 -3.75 -3.61 -3.44
N LEU A 29 -4.21 -4.01 -4.62
CA LEU A 29 -5.14 -5.14 -4.80
C LEU A 29 -4.35 -6.30 -5.39
N ASP A 30 -4.12 -7.34 -4.59
CA ASP A 30 -3.39 -8.53 -5.00
C ASP A 30 -4.38 -9.66 -5.35
N GLY A 31 -4.62 -9.83 -6.65
CA GLY A 31 -5.48 -10.90 -7.15
C GLY A 31 -4.84 -12.29 -7.11
N ASN A 32 -3.54 -12.39 -6.89
CA ASN A 32 -2.84 -13.68 -6.78
C ASN A 32 -3.01 -14.28 -5.38
N GLU A 33 -3.02 -13.44 -4.35
CA GLU A 33 -3.31 -13.85 -2.96
C GLU A 33 -4.77 -13.64 -2.56
N GLY A 34 -5.53 -12.86 -3.33
CA GLY A 34 -6.91 -12.50 -3.00
C GLY A 34 -6.98 -11.55 -1.80
N THR A 35 -5.99 -10.65 -1.67
CA THR A 35 -5.86 -9.71 -0.55
C THR A 35 -5.83 -8.26 -1.05
N ALA A 36 -6.13 -7.33 -0.15
CA ALA A 36 -5.90 -5.91 -0.39
C ALA A 36 -5.14 -5.29 0.78
N HIS A 37 -4.24 -4.36 0.46
CA HIS A 37 -3.40 -3.67 1.41
C HIS A 37 -3.50 -2.16 1.25
N VAL A 38 -3.65 -1.44 2.36
CA VAL A 38 -3.51 0.02 2.41
C VAL A 38 -2.24 0.37 3.16
N LEU A 39 -1.47 1.29 2.61
CA LEU A 39 -0.28 1.86 3.24
C LEU A 39 -0.16 3.35 2.96
N GLU A 40 0.62 4.05 3.77
CA GLU A 40 0.95 5.46 3.59
C GLU A 40 2.38 5.59 3.05
N THR A 41 2.58 6.54 2.12
CA THR A 41 3.92 6.89 1.66
C THR A 41 4.69 7.63 2.77
N PRO A 42 6.03 7.65 2.74
CA PRO A 42 6.77 8.57 3.59
C PRO A 42 6.43 10.02 3.21
N GLU A 43 6.58 10.93 4.17
CA GLU A 43 6.41 12.37 3.94
C GLU A 43 7.35 12.89 2.85
N HIS A 44 8.58 12.36 2.83
CA HIS A 44 9.60 12.64 1.84
C HIS A 44 10.31 11.37 1.38
N GLY A 45 10.48 11.23 0.07
CA GLY A 45 11.18 10.12 -0.54
C GLY A 45 10.27 9.21 -1.35
N GLU A 46 10.59 7.91 -1.38
CA GLU A 46 9.99 6.94 -2.29
C GLU A 46 9.38 5.77 -1.53
N THR A 47 8.27 5.26 -2.07
CA THR A 47 7.74 3.94 -1.74
C THR A 47 8.01 3.00 -2.92
N ILE A 48 8.69 1.89 -2.67
CA ILE A 48 9.04 0.89 -3.68
C ILE A 48 8.21 -0.36 -3.41
N ILE A 49 7.37 -0.71 -4.38
CA ILE A 49 6.54 -1.92 -4.35
C ILE A 49 7.25 -2.99 -5.19
N GLN A 50 7.60 -4.11 -4.57
CA GLN A 50 8.24 -5.23 -5.23
C GLN A 50 7.25 -6.38 -5.39
N THR A 51 7.20 -6.93 -6.60
CA THR A 51 6.33 -8.07 -6.93
C THR A 51 7.17 -9.29 -7.28
N ILE A 52 6.67 -10.49 -6.95
CA ILE A 52 7.24 -11.76 -7.40
C ILE A 52 6.13 -12.66 -7.93
N LYS A 53 6.29 -13.16 -9.16
CA LYS A 53 5.29 -14.02 -9.82
C LYS A 53 3.86 -13.44 -9.83
N GLY A 54 3.74 -12.13 -9.93
CA GLY A 54 2.44 -11.43 -9.97
C GLY A 54 1.83 -11.09 -8.60
N GLY A 55 2.40 -11.57 -7.49
CA GLY A 55 1.98 -11.20 -6.13
C GLY A 55 2.89 -10.14 -5.49
N LEU A 56 2.37 -9.45 -4.48
CA LEU A 56 3.09 -8.53 -3.62
C LEU A 56 4.13 -9.30 -2.81
N SER A 57 5.40 -8.91 -2.91
CA SER A 57 6.50 -9.57 -2.22
C SER A 57 7.01 -8.73 -1.06
N ARG A 58 7.27 -7.44 -1.32
CA ARG A 58 7.91 -6.55 -0.35
C ARG A 58 7.57 -5.09 -0.61
N LEU A 59 7.54 -4.33 0.47
CA LEU A 59 7.45 -2.88 0.47
C LEU A 59 8.73 -2.32 1.08
N ASP A 60 9.41 -1.46 0.34
CA ASP A 60 10.58 -0.73 0.82
C ASP A 60 10.31 0.78 0.77
N TYR A 61 10.91 1.49 1.73
CA TYR A 61 10.81 2.95 1.81
C TYR A 61 12.21 3.55 1.74
N ARG A 62 12.42 4.47 0.80
CA ARG A 62 13.63 5.29 0.75
C ARG A 62 13.27 6.67 1.26
N ILE A 63 13.60 6.94 2.51
CA ILE A 63 13.29 8.23 3.13
C ILE A 63 14.25 9.27 2.55
N GLY A 64 13.67 10.30 1.94
CA GLY A 64 14.39 11.49 1.49
C GLY A 64 14.46 12.53 2.61
N HIS A 65 15.50 13.35 2.60
CA HIS A 65 15.54 14.54 3.44
C HIS A 65 15.08 15.73 2.58
N LYS A 66 14.14 16.54 3.09
CA LYS A 66 13.92 17.86 2.53
C LYS A 66 14.94 18.83 3.12
N PHE A 67 15.40 19.76 2.28
CA PHE A 67 15.97 21.03 2.71
C PHE A 67 14.83 22.05 2.82
#